data_AF-A0A6I2GG67-F1
#
_entry.id   AF-A0A6I2GG67-F1
#
_cell.length_a   1.000
_cell.length_b   1.000
_cell.length_c   1.000
_cell.angle_alpha   90.00
_cell.angle_beta   90.00
_cell.angle_gamma   90.00
#
_symmetry.space_group_name_H-M   'P 1'
#
loop_
_entity.id
_entity.type
_entity.pdbx_description
1 polymer ?
#
loop_
_entity_poly.entity_id
_entity_poly.type
_entity_poly.pdbx_seq_one_letter_code
_entity_poly.pdbx_strand_id
1 'polypeptide(L)'
;MRRVLFDWWRKRRARAAPDPLATYDRVLGELEQEAARVRRAAAALLALQGELRRSAERAAAHLRELDGRADDARRRGDDRAAQVLHADRARSEEEGRAARAALARVEADAEVLVAAARSLEERLGALRREREDAALRLRAGELVQEALRLPGERFEHRVALDAARDEVERAHALAELYREEQRR
;
A
#
# COMPACT_ATOMS: atom_id res chain seq x y z
N MET A 1 28.33 33.45 -25.27
CA MET A 1 26.96 32.93 -25.05
C MET A 1 26.84 31.39 -24.92
N ARG A 2 27.92 30.62 -24.63
CA ARG A 2 27.86 29.14 -24.47
C ARG A 2 27.80 28.62 -23.02
N ARG A 3 28.09 29.46 -22.01
CA ARG A 3 28.07 29.05 -20.58
C ARG A 3 26.66 28.93 -19.98
N VAL A 4 25.74 29.79 -20.39
CA VAL A 4 24.40 29.87 -19.77
C VAL A 4 23.50 28.70 -20.17
N LEU A 5 23.65 28.18 -21.40
CA LEU A 5 22.90 27.00 -21.87
C LEU A 5 23.33 25.71 -21.13
N PHE A 6 24.62 25.61 -20.77
CA PHE A 6 25.17 24.43 -20.10
C PHE A 6 24.72 24.36 -18.62
N ASP A 7 24.67 25.50 -17.92
CA ASP A 7 24.18 25.58 -16.54
C ASP A 7 22.66 25.34 -16.43
N TRP A 8 21.88 25.74 -17.44
CA TRP A 8 20.44 25.45 -17.48
C TRP A 8 20.16 23.95 -17.64
N TRP A 9 20.94 23.25 -18.47
CA TRP A 9 20.84 21.80 -18.63
C TRP A 9 21.32 21.03 -17.37
N ARG A 10 22.36 21.53 -16.69
CA ARG A 10 22.86 20.96 -15.44
C ARG A 10 21.89 21.16 -14.26
N LYS A 11 21.27 22.34 -14.15
CA LYS A 11 20.24 22.64 -13.12
C LYS A 11 18.96 21.84 -13.32
N ARG A 12 18.56 21.57 -14.57
CA ARG A 12 17.39 20.72 -14.86
C ARG A 12 17.62 19.25 -14.50
N ARG A 13 18.88 18.80 -14.49
CA ARG A 13 19.31 17.45 -14.07
C ARG A 13 19.46 17.29 -12.55
N ALA A 14 19.34 18.39 -11.78
CA ALA A 14 19.55 18.43 -10.33
C ALA A 14 18.25 18.43 -9.49
N ARG A 15 17.08 18.18 -10.09
CA ARG A 15 15.98 17.57 -9.33
C ARG A 15 16.36 16.10 -9.20
N ALA A 16 16.97 15.74 -8.07
CA ALA A 16 17.24 14.34 -7.74
C ALA A 16 15.98 13.52 -8.04
N ALA A 17 16.14 12.44 -8.81
CA ALA A 17 15.04 11.51 -9.01
C ALA A 17 14.55 11.07 -7.62
N PRO A 18 13.22 11.03 -7.38
CA PRO A 18 12.70 10.61 -6.09
C PRO A 18 13.25 9.24 -5.74
N ASP A 19 13.66 9.05 -4.48
CA ASP A 19 14.15 7.77 -3.98
C ASP A 19 13.09 6.68 -4.26
N PRO A 20 13.41 5.68 -5.09
CA PRO A 20 12.48 4.62 -5.43
C PRO A 20 11.99 3.85 -4.20
N LEU A 21 12.87 3.63 -3.20
CA LEU A 21 12.50 2.90 -1.98
C LEU A 21 11.54 3.72 -1.12
N ALA A 22 11.80 5.01 -0.94
CA ALA A 22 10.86 5.92 -0.27
C ALA A 22 9.48 5.97 -0.95
N THR A 23 9.43 5.80 -2.28
CA THR A 23 8.17 5.72 -3.02
C THR A 23 7.41 4.44 -2.68
N TYR A 24 8.07 3.28 -2.67
CA TYR A 24 7.46 2.03 -2.21
C TYR A 24 6.99 2.12 -0.76
N ASP A 25 7.83 2.63 0.14
CA ASP A 25 7.53 2.71 1.57
C ASP A 25 6.30 3.61 1.82
N ARG A 26 6.13 4.69 1.05
CA ARG A 26 4.91 5.51 1.08
C ARG A 26 3.66 4.75 0.65
N VAL A 27 3.70 4.07 -0.49
CA VAL A 27 2.54 3.33 -1.02
C VAL A 27 2.18 2.17 -0.08
N LEU A 28 3.18 1.47 0.46
CA LEU A 28 2.99 0.46 1.51
C LEU A 28 2.26 1.05 2.72
N GLY A 29 2.70 2.21 3.21
CA GLY A 29 2.05 2.90 4.33
C GLY A 29 0.60 3.29 4.03
N GLU A 30 0.30 3.78 2.82
CA GLU A 30 -1.06 4.12 2.39
C GLU A 30 -1.97 2.86 2.37
N LEU A 31 -1.48 1.75 1.81
CA LEU A 31 -2.20 0.47 1.78
C LEU A 31 -2.38 -0.15 3.17
N GLU A 32 -1.40 -0.01 4.07
CA GLU A 32 -1.52 -0.47 5.46
C GLU A 32 -2.60 0.31 6.23
N GLN A 33 -2.69 1.62 6.00
CA GLN A 33 -3.76 2.45 6.56
C GLN A 33 -5.13 2.05 6.01
N GLU A 34 -5.22 1.75 4.72
CA GLU A 34 -6.45 1.25 4.10
C GLU A 34 -6.85 -0.11 4.70
N ALA A 35 -5.92 -1.04 4.82
CA ALA A 35 -6.16 -2.34 5.46
C ALA A 35 -6.61 -2.18 6.92
N ALA A 36 -6.07 -1.21 7.66
CA ALA A 36 -6.53 -0.89 9.01
C ALA A 36 -7.96 -0.34 9.04
N ARG A 37 -8.35 0.48 8.04
CA ARG A 37 -9.74 0.95 7.89
C ARG A 37 -10.69 -0.21 7.61
N VAL A 38 -10.33 -1.11 6.70
CA VAL A 38 -11.12 -2.31 6.39
C VAL A 38 -11.30 -3.20 7.63
N ARG A 39 -10.24 -3.44 8.41
CA ARG A 39 -10.35 -4.19 9.67
C ARG A 39 -11.30 -3.54 10.68
N ARG A 40 -11.27 -2.21 10.81
CA ARG A 40 -12.21 -1.48 11.69
C ARG A 40 -13.65 -1.58 11.20
N ALA A 41 -13.88 -1.44 9.90
CA ALA A 41 -15.20 -1.60 9.30
C ALA A 41 -15.74 -3.02 9.52
N ALA A 42 -14.91 -4.05 9.32
CA ALA A 42 -15.27 -5.44 9.55
C ALA A 42 -15.65 -5.70 11.03
N ALA A 43 -14.88 -5.15 11.98
CA ALA A 43 -15.20 -5.26 13.41
C ALA A 43 -16.55 -4.61 13.75
N ALA A 44 -16.86 -3.46 13.15
CA ALA A 44 -18.15 -2.80 13.33
C ALA A 44 -19.32 -3.63 12.75
N LEU A 45 -19.13 -4.23 11.56
CA LEU A 45 -20.14 -5.12 10.98
C LEU A 45 -20.37 -6.37 11.83
N LEU A 46 -19.33 -6.97 12.40
CA LEU A 46 -19.48 -8.13 13.29
C LEU A 46 -20.28 -7.78 14.56
N ALA A 47 -20.03 -6.61 15.14
CA ALA A 47 -20.80 -6.13 16.28
C ALA A 47 -22.29 -5.95 15.90
N LEU A 48 -22.54 -5.28 14.77
CA LEU A 48 -23.89 -5.06 14.24
C LEU A 48 -24.60 -6.38 13.90
N GLN A 49 -23.90 -7.34 13.30
CA GLN A 49 -24.43 -8.67 13.00
C GLN A 49 -24.91 -9.37 14.28
N GLY A 50 -24.11 -9.31 15.35
CA GLY A 50 -24.48 -9.86 16.65
C GLY A 50 -25.71 -9.18 17.25
N GLU A 51 -25.82 -7.85 17.14
CA GLU A 51 -26.99 -7.09 17.61
C GLU A 51 -28.27 -7.44 16.83
N LEU A 52 -28.18 -7.48 15.50
CA LEU A 52 -29.31 -7.81 14.63
C LEU A 52 -29.78 -9.24 14.83
N ARG A 53 -28.86 -10.19 15.01
CA ARG A 53 -29.18 -11.58 15.32
C ARG A 53 -29.93 -11.71 16.65
N ARG A 54 -29.43 -11.06 17.72
CA ARG A 54 -30.14 -11.01 19.02
C ARG A 54 -31.51 -10.34 18.88
N SER A 55 -31.62 -9.29 18.06
CA SER A 55 -32.90 -8.62 17.80
C SER A 55 -33.91 -9.56 17.13
N ALA A 56 -33.50 -10.28 16.09
CA ALA A 56 -34.32 -11.27 15.40
C ALA A 56 -34.74 -12.42 16.33
N GLU A 57 -33.83 -12.92 17.17
CA GLU A 57 -34.12 -13.96 18.15
C GLU A 57 -35.11 -13.49 19.22
N ARG A 58 -34.98 -12.25 19.72
CA ARG A 58 -35.94 -11.65 20.66
C ARG A 58 -37.32 -11.48 20.04
N ALA A 59 -37.41 -10.99 18.81
CA ALA A 59 -38.68 -10.88 18.10
C ALA A 59 -39.33 -12.26 17.92
N ALA A 60 -38.56 -13.28 17.53
CA ALA A 60 -39.07 -14.64 17.39
C ALA A 60 -39.55 -15.24 18.72
N ALA A 61 -38.87 -14.94 19.84
CA ALA A 61 -39.31 -15.37 21.16
C ALA A 61 -40.60 -14.65 21.59
N HIS A 62 -40.68 -13.35 21.36
CA HIS A 62 -41.86 -12.56 21.70
C HIS A 62 -43.10 -12.98 20.89
N LEU A 63 -42.93 -13.31 19.61
CA LEU A 63 -44.00 -13.86 18.78
C LEU A 63 -44.59 -15.15 19.37
N ARG A 64 -43.74 -16.07 19.85
CA ARG A 64 -44.21 -17.31 20.50
C ARG A 64 -44.98 -17.03 21.79
N GLU A 65 -44.56 -16.01 22.55
CA GLU A 65 -45.28 -15.57 23.75
C GLU A 65 -46.66 -14.99 23.41
N LEU A 66 -46.71 -14.10 22.41
CA LEU A 66 -47.95 -13.48 21.95
C LEU A 66 -48.93 -14.52 21.40
N ASP A 67 -48.45 -15.51 20.64
CA ASP A 67 -49.25 -16.62 20.13
C ASP A 67 -49.90 -17.41 21.29
N GLY A 68 -49.11 -17.79 22.29
CA GLY A 68 -49.62 -18.50 23.47
C GLY A 68 -50.66 -17.70 24.25
N ARG A 69 -50.41 -16.40 24.46
CA ARG A 69 -51.35 -15.49 25.13
C ARG A 69 -52.63 -15.28 24.33
N ALA A 70 -52.54 -15.21 23.01
CA ALA A 70 -53.70 -15.04 22.14
C ALA A 70 -54.58 -16.29 22.15
N ASP A 71 -53.99 -17.48 22.14
CA ASP A 71 -54.71 -18.73 22.26
C ASP A 71 -55.40 -18.87 23.63
N ASP A 72 -54.75 -18.47 24.72
CA ASP A 72 -55.34 -18.45 26.06
C ASP A 72 -56.52 -17.47 26.16
N ALA A 73 -56.40 -16.27 25.57
CA ALA A 73 -57.48 -15.29 25.53
C ALA A 73 -58.71 -15.83 24.78
N ARG A 74 -58.51 -16.48 23.63
CA ARG A 74 -59.60 -17.13 22.87
C ARG A 74 -60.27 -18.25 23.67
N ARG A 75 -59.51 -19.09 24.37
CA ARG A 75 -60.09 -20.15 25.23
C ARG A 75 -60.96 -19.59 26.36
N ARG A 76 -60.67 -18.37 26.82
CA ARG A 76 -61.44 -17.67 27.86
C ARG A 76 -62.61 -16.84 27.30
N GLY A 77 -62.76 -16.77 25.97
CA GLY A 77 -63.77 -15.95 25.30
C GLY A 77 -63.48 -14.45 25.32
N ASP A 78 -62.23 -14.04 25.54
CA ASP A 78 -61.83 -12.63 25.51
C ASP A 78 -61.35 -12.22 24.12
N ASP A 79 -62.33 -11.97 23.23
CA ASP A 79 -62.08 -11.60 21.84
C ASP A 79 -61.32 -10.27 21.71
N ARG A 80 -61.53 -9.34 22.66
CA ARG A 80 -60.87 -8.03 22.64
C ARG A 80 -59.39 -8.17 22.95
N ALA A 81 -59.03 -8.94 23.97
CA ALA A 81 -57.63 -9.23 24.27
C ALA A 81 -56.95 -10.00 23.13
N ALA A 82 -57.64 -10.99 22.53
CA ALA A 82 -57.12 -11.72 21.38
C ALA A 82 -56.84 -10.80 20.18
N GLN A 83 -57.70 -9.80 19.93
CA GLN A 83 -57.51 -8.84 18.84
C GLN A 83 -56.31 -7.90 19.06
N VAL A 84 -56.09 -7.43 20.29
CA VAL A 84 -54.92 -6.61 20.64
C VAL A 84 -53.63 -7.41 20.48
N LEU A 85 -53.59 -8.65 20.96
CA LEU A 85 -52.41 -9.52 20.85
C LEU A 85 -52.05 -9.84 19.39
N HIS A 86 -53.05 -9.95 18.51
CA HIS A 86 -52.82 -10.08 17.07
C HIS A 86 -52.19 -8.83 16.44
N ALA A 87 -52.59 -7.64 16.86
CA ALA A 87 -51.97 -6.39 16.39
C ALA A 87 -50.52 -6.27 16.87
N ASP A 88 -50.25 -6.62 18.13
CA ASP A 88 -48.89 -6.64 18.70
C ASP A 88 -48.01 -7.67 17.99
N ARG A 89 -48.57 -8.84 17.67
CA ARG A 89 -47.91 -9.88 16.87
C ARG A 89 -47.49 -9.35 15.50
N ALA A 90 -48.38 -8.69 14.77
CA ALA A 90 -48.06 -8.12 13.47
C ALA A 90 -46.90 -7.10 13.54
N ARG A 91 -46.85 -6.27 14.58
CA ARG A 91 -45.74 -5.34 14.83
C ARG A 91 -44.43 -6.08 15.08
N SER A 92 -44.44 -7.08 15.96
CA SER A 92 -43.23 -7.88 16.26
C SER A 92 -42.75 -8.69 15.06
N GLU A 93 -43.67 -9.17 14.20
CA GLU A 93 -43.33 -9.81 12.92
C GLU A 93 -42.63 -8.83 11.97
N GLU A 94 -43.09 -7.59 11.89
CA GLU A 94 -42.45 -6.54 11.08
C GLU A 94 -41.04 -6.22 11.58
N GLU A 95 -40.86 -6.02 12.89
CA GLU A 95 -39.55 -5.81 13.51
C GLU A 95 -38.60 -6.98 13.24
N GLY A 96 -39.08 -8.23 13.42
CA GLY A 96 -38.29 -9.42 13.16
C GLY A 96 -37.95 -9.62 11.67
N ARG A 97 -38.82 -9.19 10.75
CA ARG A 97 -38.52 -9.17 9.30
C ARG A 97 -37.48 -8.10 8.98
N ALA A 98 -37.63 -6.89 9.52
CA ALA A 98 -36.68 -5.80 9.32
C ALA A 98 -35.28 -6.16 9.84
N ALA A 99 -35.19 -6.77 11.03
CA ALA A 99 -33.93 -7.21 11.62
C ALA A 99 -33.24 -8.29 10.74
N ARG A 100 -33.99 -9.27 10.23
CA ARG A 100 -33.45 -10.31 9.33
C ARG A 100 -33.01 -9.74 7.98
N ALA A 101 -33.77 -8.81 7.42
CA ALA A 101 -33.39 -8.14 6.17
C ALA A 101 -32.13 -7.28 6.35
N ALA A 102 -32.00 -6.58 7.48
CA ALA A 102 -30.79 -5.86 7.83
C ALA A 102 -29.60 -6.80 8.04
N LEU A 103 -29.82 -7.95 8.69
CA LEU A 103 -28.79 -8.97 8.91
C LEU A 103 -28.24 -9.49 7.58
N ALA A 104 -29.12 -9.83 6.63
CA ALA A 104 -28.72 -10.30 5.30
C ALA A 104 -27.89 -9.25 4.54
N ARG A 105 -28.23 -7.95 4.67
CA ARG A 105 -27.42 -6.87 4.09
C ARG A 105 -26.04 -6.78 4.72
N VAL A 106 -25.97 -6.84 6.06
CA VAL A 106 -24.70 -6.80 6.80
C VAL A 106 -23.81 -7.99 6.44
N GLU A 107 -24.39 -9.18 6.24
CA GLU A 107 -23.66 -10.37 5.80
C GLU A 107 -23.08 -10.20 4.39
N ALA A 108 -23.86 -9.64 3.45
CA ALA A 108 -23.36 -9.32 2.11
C ALA A 108 -22.26 -8.25 2.15
N ASP A 109 -22.42 -7.18 2.95
CA ASP A 109 -21.39 -6.14 3.12
C ASP A 109 -20.10 -6.72 3.72
N ALA A 110 -20.23 -7.67 4.65
CA ALA A 110 -19.09 -8.36 5.26
C ALA A 110 -18.33 -9.21 4.23
N GLU A 111 -19.02 -9.89 3.31
CA GLU A 111 -18.38 -10.63 2.21
C GLU A 111 -17.53 -9.71 1.32
N VAL A 112 -18.07 -8.52 0.99
CA VAL A 112 -17.34 -7.51 0.21
C VAL A 112 -16.08 -7.04 0.96
N LEU A 113 -16.19 -6.74 2.26
CA LEU A 113 -15.03 -6.33 3.06
C LEU A 113 -13.98 -7.43 3.19
N VAL A 114 -14.38 -8.69 3.32
CA VAL A 114 -13.45 -9.83 3.37
C VAL A 114 -12.71 -9.98 2.03
N ALA A 115 -13.41 -9.85 0.91
CA ALA A 115 -12.78 -9.86 -0.41
C ALA A 115 -11.79 -8.70 -0.58
N ALA A 116 -12.17 -7.49 -0.17
CA ALA A 116 -11.30 -6.32 -0.19
C ALA A 116 -10.06 -6.49 0.70
N ALA A 117 -10.23 -7.05 1.90
CA ALA A 117 -9.12 -7.34 2.82
C ALA A 117 -8.10 -8.31 2.21
N ARG A 118 -8.57 -9.40 1.58
CA ARG A 118 -7.71 -10.36 0.88
C ARG A 118 -6.95 -9.71 -0.26
N SER A 119 -7.64 -8.92 -1.10
CA SER A 119 -6.98 -8.20 -2.18
C SER A 119 -5.91 -7.22 -1.67
N LEU A 120 -6.14 -6.55 -0.55
CA LEU A 120 -5.15 -5.64 0.05
C LEU A 120 -3.94 -6.40 0.60
N GLU A 121 -4.16 -7.54 1.24
CA GLU A 121 -3.10 -8.41 1.75
C GLU A 121 -2.21 -8.93 0.62
N GLU A 122 -2.80 -9.41 -0.47
CA GLU A 122 -2.08 -9.84 -1.67
C GLU A 122 -1.24 -8.71 -2.27
N ARG A 123 -1.82 -7.52 -2.42
CA ARG A 123 -1.13 -6.32 -2.93
C ARG A 123 0.02 -5.89 -2.02
N LEU A 124 -0.19 -5.86 -0.72
CA LEU A 124 0.87 -5.57 0.27
C LEU A 124 2.00 -6.59 0.18
N GLY A 125 1.66 -7.88 0.09
CA GLY A 125 2.64 -8.96 -0.02
C GLY A 125 3.43 -8.94 -1.33
N ALA A 126 2.81 -8.55 -2.44
CA ALA A 126 3.49 -8.34 -3.72
C ALA A 126 4.42 -7.12 -3.66
N LEU A 127 3.91 -5.98 -3.17
CA LEU A 127 4.65 -4.73 -3.14
C LEU A 127 5.86 -4.77 -2.20
N ARG A 128 5.77 -5.50 -1.07
CA ARG A 128 6.91 -5.74 -0.18
C ARG A 128 8.03 -6.52 -0.88
N ARG A 129 7.67 -7.55 -1.64
CA ARG A 129 8.64 -8.34 -2.43
C ARG A 129 9.29 -7.49 -3.53
N GLU A 130 8.51 -6.70 -4.25
CA GLU A 130 9.03 -5.77 -5.26
C GLU A 130 9.98 -4.73 -4.65
N ARG A 131 9.65 -4.21 -3.45
CA ARG A 131 10.49 -3.28 -2.70
C ARG A 131 11.81 -3.92 -2.26
N GLU A 132 11.77 -5.16 -1.79
CA GLU A 132 12.97 -5.94 -1.43
C GLU A 132 13.87 -6.18 -2.65
N ASP A 133 13.28 -6.62 -3.76
CA ASP A 133 14.00 -6.82 -5.03
C ASP A 133 14.63 -5.51 -5.54
N ALA A 134 13.89 -4.39 -5.46
CA ALA A 134 14.41 -3.07 -5.82
C ALA A 134 15.60 -2.68 -4.94
N ALA A 135 15.53 -2.92 -3.63
CA ALA A 135 16.62 -2.65 -2.71
C ALA A 135 17.88 -3.48 -3.03
N LEU A 136 17.70 -4.76 -3.35
CA LEU A 136 18.80 -5.63 -3.78
C LEU A 136 19.47 -5.13 -5.07
N ARG A 137 18.67 -4.71 -6.06
CA ARG A 137 19.17 -4.17 -7.33
C ARG A 137 19.92 -2.86 -7.15
N LEU A 138 19.42 -1.95 -6.31
CA LEU A 138 20.10 -0.70 -6.00
C LEU A 138 21.47 -0.96 -5.35
N ARG A 139 21.52 -1.84 -4.35
CA ARG A 139 22.77 -2.23 -3.69
C ARG A 139 23.75 -2.92 -4.65
N ALA A 140 23.27 -3.79 -5.53
CA ALA A 140 24.11 -4.41 -6.55
C ALA A 140 24.67 -3.37 -7.54
N GLY A 141 23.85 -2.38 -7.93
CA GLY A 141 24.29 -1.26 -8.77
C GLY A 141 25.39 -0.43 -8.12
N GLU A 142 25.29 -0.16 -6.81
CA GLU A 142 26.33 0.53 -6.04
C GLU A 142 27.64 -0.26 -6.03
N LEU A 143 27.59 -1.57 -5.79
CA LEU A 143 28.78 -2.44 -5.83
C LEU A 143 29.44 -2.46 -7.22
N VAL A 144 28.63 -2.50 -8.30
CA VAL A 144 29.15 -2.43 -9.67
C VAL A 144 29.80 -1.07 -9.95
N GLN A 145 29.17 0.03 -9.53
CA GLN A 145 29.73 1.37 -9.66
C GLN A 145 31.07 1.48 -8.92
N GLU A 146 31.15 0.97 -7.69
CA GLU A 146 32.37 0.96 -6.89
C GLU A 146 33.47 0.09 -7.52
N ALA A 147 33.12 -1.10 -7.99
CA ALA A 147 34.05 -2.00 -8.68
C ALA A 147 34.61 -1.39 -9.97
N LEU A 148 33.82 -0.59 -10.69
CA LEU A 148 34.25 0.12 -11.90
C LEU A 148 35.08 1.39 -11.60
N ARG A 149 34.95 1.98 -10.40
CA ARG A 149 35.67 3.19 -10.01
C ARG A 149 37.18 2.97 -9.98
N LEU A 150 37.64 1.88 -9.35
CA LEU A 150 39.07 1.58 -9.19
C LEU A 150 39.82 1.37 -10.53
N PRO A 151 39.29 0.59 -11.50
CA PRO A 151 39.86 0.54 -12.84
C PRO A 151 39.85 1.89 -13.57
N GLY A 152 38.79 2.69 -13.41
CA GLY A 152 38.71 4.04 -13.99
C GLY A 152 39.82 4.96 -13.49
N GLU A 153 40.01 5.02 -12.17
CA GLU A 153 41.08 5.82 -11.54
C GLU A 153 42.48 5.36 -11.99
N ARG A 154 42.68 4.03 -12.09
CA ARG A 154 43.95 3.47 -12.58
C ARG A 154 44.20 3.79 -14.04
N PHE A 155 43.15 3.81 -14.87
CA PHE A 155 43.23 4.19 -16.27
C PHE A 155 43.58 5.68 -16.41
N GLU A 156 42.88 6.56 -15.69
CA GLU A 156 43.17 7.99 -15.65
C GLU A 156 44.62 8.27 -15.23
N HIS A 157 45.11 7.55 -14.21
CA HIS A 157 46.49 7.70 -13.74
C HIS A 157 47.53 7.24 -14.77
N ARG A 158 47.27 6.15 -15.51
CA ARG A 158 48.16 5.70 -16.61
C ARG A 158 48.20 6.70 -17.75
N VAL A 159 47.06 7.23 -18.17
CA VAL A 159 46.99 8.27 -19.21
C VAL A 159 47.75 9.52 -18.79
N ALA A 160 47.62 9.95 -17.53
CA ALA A 160 48.38 11.08 -17.00
C ALA A 160 49.90 10.81 -16.98
N LEU A 161 50.32 9.59 -16.64
CA LEU A 161 51.72 9.19 -16.64
C LEU A 161 52.31 9.18 -18.05
N ASP A 162 51.59 8.65 -19.04
CA ASP A 162 52.04 8.62 -20.43
C ASP A 162 52.16 10.04 -21.00
N ALA A 163 51.19 10.92 -20.74
CA ALA A 163 51.29 12.33 -21.11
C ALA A 163 52.50 13.04 -20.47
N ALA A 164 52.86 12.68 -19.23
CA ALA A 164 54.05 13.21 -18.57
C ALA A 164 55.35 12.69 -19.20
N ARG A 165 55.38 11.41 -19.63
CA ARG A 165 56.54 10.84 -20.36
C ARG A 165 56.74 11.53 -21.69
N ASP A 166 55.68 11.75 -22.46
CA ASP A 166 55.75 12.44 -23.75
C ASP A 166 56.28 13.87 -23.61
N GLU A 167 55.97 14.57 -22.51
CA GLU A 167 56.48 15.91 -22.24
C GLU A 167 57.99 15.88 -21.90
N VAL A 168 58.43 14.88 -21.13
CA VAL A 168 59.85 14.67 -20.82
C VAL A 168 60.65 14.34 -22.08
N GLU A 169 60.14 13.45 -22.94
CA GLU A 169 60.78 13.12 -24.22
C GLU A 169 60.87 14.34 -25.13
N ARG A 170 59.81 15.16 -25.21
CA ARG A 170 59.83 16.43 -25.95
C ARG A 170 60.88 17.41 -25.41
N ALA A 171 61.01 17.54 -24.09
CA ALA A 171 62.03 18.38 -23.48
C ALA A 171 63.45 17.87 -23.76
N HIS A 172 63.66 16.54 -23.74
CA HIS A 172 64.94 15.93 -24.10
C HIS A 172 65.31 16.16 -25.57
N ALA A 173 64.38 15.90 -26.49
CA ALA A 173 64.59 16.14 -27.92
C ALA A 173 64.91 17.62 -28.20
N LEU A 174 64.22 18.56 -27.54
CA LEU A 174 64.52 19.99 -27.63
C LEU A 174 65.93 20.31 -27.12
N ALA A 175 66.33 19.72 -25.99
CA ALA A 175 67.67 19.93 -25.43
C ALA A 175 68.78 19.36 -26.32
N GLU A 176 68.55 18.25 -27.02
CA GLU A 176 69.49 17.69 -27.99
C GLU A 176 69.65 18.60 -29.22
N LEU A 177 68.55 19.11 -29.77
CA LEU A 177 68.59 20.10 -30.86
C LEU A 177 69.41 21.33 -30.49
N TYR A 178 69.20 21.90 -29.29
CA TYR A 178 69.99 23.05 -28.81
C TYR A 178 71.49 22.72 -28.68
N ARG A 179 71.85 21.51 -28.24
CA ARG A 179 73.27 21.09 -28.16
C ARG A 179 73.89 20.91 -29.53
N GLU A 180 73.13 20.42 -30.51
CA GLU A 180 73.59 20.29 -31.90
C GLU A 180 73.77 21.66 -32.57
N GLU A 181 72.87 22.61 -32.32
CA GLU A 181 72.99 23.99 -32.80
C GLU A 181 74.21 24.71 -32.21
N GLN A 182 74.55 24.48 -30.94
CA GLN A 182 75.76 25.05 -30.32
C GLN A 182 77.07 24.44 -30.80
N ARG A 183 77.02 23.27 -31.45
CA ARG A 183 78.20 22.57 -32.00
C ARG A 183 78.43 22.85 -33.48
N ARG A 184 77.52 23.59 -34.13
CA ARG A 184 77.66 24.10 -35.50
C ARG A 184 78.19 25.53 -35.48
#